data_AF-A0A3M2B830-F1
#
_entry.id   AF-A0A3M2B830-F1
#
_cell.length_a   1.000
_cell.length_b   1.000
_cell.length_c   1.000
_cell.angle_alpha   90.00
_cell.angle_beta   90.00
_cell.angle_gamma   90.00
#
_symmetry.space_group_name_H-M   'P 1'
#
loop_
_entity.id
_entity.type
_entity.pdbx_description
1 polymer ?
#
loop_
_entity_poly.entity_id
_entity_poly.type
_entity_poly.pdbx_seq_one_letter_code
_entity_poly.pdbx_strand_id
1 'polypeptide(L)'
;MSATLIGRTCGLHSRSGLYRTGGCCAACTVVRWVLRESSMRSRAFSLLELVVVVVILGVIGAIAVPRVSGFAARSKVSAASASVRMIQKRIIEEEAAEGRYPSAIDPDWFSAGEIPPNPFEKTSPRSVQVVKAGASVTEPVNKTVGSGRSAYWYNMDNGSFRARVAAQGSTGATVALYNEVNGTTLTDESDVDITDGTLSKLFSIGG
;
A
#
# COMPACT_ATOMS: atom_id res chain seq x y z
N MET A 1 45.25 -32.64 3.13
CA MET A 1 44.57 -31.38 3.48
C MET A 1 43.07 -31.65 3.45
N SER A 2 42.54 -32.33 4.46
CA SER A 2 41.89 -31.75 5.65
C SER A 2 40.63 -30.95 5.29
N ALA A 3 39.49 -31.65 5.27
CA ALA A 3 38.16 -31.07 5.39
C ALA A 3 37.74 -31.19 6.86
N THR A 4 37.23 -30.11 7.46
CA THR A 4 36.65 -30.12 8.80
C THR A 4 35.30 -29.42 8.75
N LEU A 5 34.23 -30.22 8.79
CA LEU A 5 32.86 -29.80 9.08
C LEU A 5 32.63 -29.99 10.59
N ILE A 6 32.19 -28.92 11.25
CA ILE A 6 31.83 -28.90 12.68
C ILE A 6 30.40 -29.44 12.86
N GLY A 7 30.25 -30.31 13.86
CA GLY A 7 29.17 -31.27 14.00
C GLY A 7 27.87 -30.80 14.64
N ARG A 8 26.85 -31.63 14.43
CA ARG A 8 25.61 -31.72 15.22
C ARG A 8 25.57 -33.13 15.81
N THR A 9 25.60 -33.25 17.14
CA THR A 9 25.33 -34.50 17.85
C THR A 9 23.99 -34.38 18.58
N CYS A 10 23.02 -35.18 18.20
CA CYS A 10 21.94 -35.59 19.11
C CYS A 10 21.83 -37.11 18.94
N GLY A 11 22.38 -37.82 19.93
CA GLY A 11 22.54 -39.26 19.91
C GLY A 11 21.21 -39.99 19.98
N LEU A 12 21.03 -40.94 19.07
CA LEU A 12 20.14 -42.07 19.23
C LEU A 12 20.76 -43.05 20.24
N HIS A 13 19.95 -43.54 21.18
CA HIS A 13 20.18 -44.85 21.77
C HIS A 13 19.02 -45.77 21.37
N SER A 14 19.38 -46.78 20.58
CA SER A 14 18.58 -47.89 20.12
C SER A 14 18.66 -49.04 21.12
N ARG A 15 17.53 -49.74 21.32
CA ARG A 15 17.41 -51.20 21.59
C ARG A 15 15.92 -51.48 21.85
N SER A 16 15.16 -51.92 20.85
CA SER A 16 14.92 -53.32 20.50
C SER A 16 14.26 -54.13 21.62
N GLY A 17 12.96 -54.40 21.46
CA GLY A 17 12.49 -55.77 21.64
C GLY A 17 11.27 -56.02 22.54
N LEU A 18 10.22 -56.50 21.88
CA LEU A 18 9.40 -57.65 22.26
C LEU A 18 8.40 -57.57 23.43
N TYR A 19 7.15 -57.27 23.04
CA TYR A 19 5.88 -57.95 23.34
C TYR A 19 5.65 -58.83 24.59
N ARG A 20 4.60 -58.44 25.32
CA ARG A 20 3.34 -59.19 25.59
C ARG A 20 3.43 -60.56 26.29
N THR A 21 2.92 -60.56 27.52
CA THR A 21 2.12 -61.55 28.29
C THR A 21 2.57 -61.42 29.75
N GLY A 22 1.78 -61.41 30.80
CA GLY A 22 0.35 -61.54 31.07
C GLY A 22 0.24 -61.71 32.59
N GLY A 23 -0.62 -60.93 33.25
CA GLY A 23 -1.32 -61.29 34.50
C GLY A 23 -0.55 -61.57 35.81
N CYS A 24 -0.85 -60.71 36.81
CA CYS A 24 -0.92 -60.99 38.26
C CYS A 24 0.42 -61.18 39.01
N CYS A 25 0.71 -60.54 40.15
CA CYS A 25 -0.12 -60.39 41.34
C CYS A 25 0.30 -59.19 42.23
N ALA A 26 -0.70 -58.72 42.98
CA ALA A 26 -0.67 -58.28 44.37
C ALA A 26 -0.20 -56.85 44.76
N ALA A 27 -1.23 -56.08 45.16
CA ALA A 27 -1.27 -55.09 46.23
C ALA A 27 -0.56 -53.73 45.97
N CYS A 28 -1.30 -52.72 45.51
CA CYS A 28 -2.06 -51.76 46.35
C CYS A 28 -1.10 -51.02 47.31
N THR A 29 -0.84 -49.72 47.15
CA THR A 29 -1.80 -48.66 47.54
C THR A 29 -1.34 -47.28 47.01
N VAL A 30 -2.33 -46.42 46.69
CA VAL A 30 -2.23 -44.96 46.57
C VAL A 30 -1.54 -44.39 45.32
N VAL A 31 -2.10 -44.64 44.14
CA VAL A 31 -2.21 -43.57 43.13
C VAL A 31 -3.57 -43.66 42.46
N ARG A 32 -4.61 -43.36 43.24
CA ARG A 32 -5.97 -43.11 42.74
C ARG A 32 -6.03 -41.66 42.23
N TRP A 33 -5.31 -41.36 41.14
CA TRP A 33 -5.62 -40.16 40.36
C TRP A 33 -6.86 -40.48 39.54
N VAL A 34 -7.98 -40.17 40.18
CA VAL A 34 -9.27 -39.91 39.57
C VAL A 34 -9.06 -39.27 38.21
N LEU A 35 -9.30 -40.03 37.14
CA LEU A 35 -9.71 -39.45 35.88
C LEU A 35 -10.99 -38.70 36.20
N ARG A 36 -10.84 -37.40 36.44
CA ARG A 36 -11.96 -36.50 36.57
C ARG A 36 -12.58 -36.46 35.19
N GLU A 37 -13.64 -37.24 35.02
CA GLU A 37 -14.64 -37.07 33.98
C GLU A 37 -14.94 -35.57 33.94
N SER A 38 -14.36 -34.85 32.99
CA SER A 38 -14.78 -33.49 32.70
C SER A 38 -16.17 -33.65 32.11
N SER A 39 -17.18 -33.69 32.98
CA SER A 39 -18.57 -33.62 32.56
C SER A 39 -18.63 -32.43 31.62
N MET A 40 -18.77 -32.71 30.33
CA MET A 40 -19.03 -31.71 29.31
C MET A 40 -20.39 -31.13 29.70
N ARG A 41 -20.37 -30.15 30.61
CA ARG A 41 -21.50 -29.29 30.86
C ARG A 41 -21.67 -28.56 29.55
N SER A 42 -22.56 -29.07 28.72
CA SER A 42 -23.11 -28.36 27.57
C SER A 42 -23.76 -27.11 28.14
N ARG A 43 -22.98 -26.04 28.30
CA ARG A 43 -23.48 -24.72 28.66
C ARG A 43 -24.21 -24.23 27.43
N ALA A 44 -25.52 -24.44 27.42
CA ALA A 44 -26.39 -23.85 26.42
C ALA A 44 -26.23 -22.33 26.54
N PHE A 45 -25.73 -21.69 25.48
CA PHE A 45 -25.77 -20.25 25.33
C PHE A 45 -27.23 -19.80 25.47
N SER A 46 -27.48 -18.84 26.36
CA SER A 46 -28.80 -18.22 26.43
C SER A 46 -29.08 -17.53 25.10
N LEU A 47 -30.30 -17.66 24.57
CA LEU A 47 -30.71 -16.89 23.39
C LEU A 47 -30.52 -15.38 23.62
N LEU A 48 -30.72 -14.93 24.86
CA LEU A 48 -30.49 -13.54 25.25
C LEU A 48 -29.02 -13.13 25.16
N GLU A 49 -28.09 -14.04 25.44
CA GLU A 49 -26.65 -13.79 25.40
C GLU A 49 -26.17 -13.55 23.98
N LEU A 50 -26.70 -14.30 23.01
CA LEU A 50 -26.43 -14.01 21.60
C LEU A 50 -27.10 -12.71 21.14
N VAL A 51 -28.35 -12.46 21.55
CA VAL A 51 -29.10 -11.25 21.17
C VAL A 51 -28.42 -9.99 21.66
N VAL A 52 -28.00 -9.92 22.92
CA VAL A 52 -27.32 -8.73 23.45
C VAL A 52 -25.98 -8.47 22.76
N VAL A 53 -25.24 -9.52 22.40
CA VAL A 53 -23.96 -9.39 21.68
C VAL A 53 -24.16 -8.81 20.29
N VAL A 54 -25.11 -9.34 19.50
CA VAL A 54 -25.36 -8.79 18.15
C VAL A 54 -25.94 -7.37 18.20
N VAL A 55 -26.70 -7.03 19.25
CA VAL A 55 -27.17 -5.65 19.48
C VAL A 55 -26.00 -4.71 19.77
N ILE A 56 -25.09 -5.08 20.68
CA ILE A 56 -23.91 -4.26 21.00
C ILE A 56 -23.00 -4.13 19.77
N LEU A 57 -22.76 -5.23 19.03
CA LEU A 57 -21.99 -5.19 17.78
C LEU A 57 -22.66 -4.31 16.72
N GLY A 58 -23.99 -4.30 16.64
CA GLY A 58 -24.76 -3.42 15.75
C GLY A 58 -24.58 -1.93 16.09
N VAL A 59 -24.65 -1.57 17.37
CA VAL A 59 -24.45 -0.19 17.83
C VAL A 59 -23.01 0.28 17.57
N ILE A 60 -22.00 -0.56 17.88
CA ILE A 60 -20.60 -0.22 17.62
C ILE A 60 -20.33 -0.12 16.12
N GLY A 61 -20.86 -1.06 15.32
CA GLY A 61 -20.71 -1.07 13.86
C GLY A 61 -21.26 0.19 13.20
N ALA A 62 -22.42 0.68 13.65
CA ALA A 62 -23.04 1.89 13.12
C ALA A 62 -22.16 3.15 13.29
N ILE A 63 -21.40 3.26 14.38
CA ILE A 63 -20.53 4.41 14.67
C ILE A 63 -19.14 4.25 14.05
N ALA A 64 -18.61 3.02 14.01
CA ALA A 64 -17.24 2.76 13.61
C ALA A 64 -17.01 2.89 12.09
N VAL A 65 -17.94 2.37 11.27
CA VAL A 65 -17.81 2.31 9.81
C VAL A 65 -17.60 3.68 9.14
N PRO A 66 -18.39 4.74 9.42
CA PRO A 66 -18.27 5.99 8.67
C PRO A 66 -16.94 6.75 8.89
N ARG A 67 -16.21 6.47 9.97
CA ARG A 67 -14.95 7.19 10.25
C ARG A 67 -13.77 6.66 9.42
N VAL A 68 -13.73 5.37 9.14
CA VAL A 68 -12.55 4.72 8.53
C VAL A 68 -12.32 5.15 7.08
N SER A 69 -13.38 5.47 6.32
CA SER A 69 -13.28 5.85 4.90
C SER A 69 -12.54 7.16 4.66
N GLY A 70 -12.75 8.18 5.50
CA GLY A 70 -12.10 9.49 5.37
C GLY A 70 -10.63 9.50 5.76
N PHE A 71 -10.21 8.64 6.69
CA PHE A 71 -8.79 8.51 7.07
C PHE A 71 -7.95 7.90 5.95
N ALA A 72 -8.48 6.87 5.27
CA ALA A 72 -7.79 6.24 4.15
C ALA A 72 -7.61 7.18 2.95
N ALA A 73 -8.54 8.12 2.72
CA ALA A 73 -8.38 9.12 1.67
C ALA A 73 -7.25 10.11 1.99
N ARG A 74 -7.25 10.67 3.21
CA ARG A 74 -6.22 11.62 3.65
C ARG A 74 -4.82 10.99 3.75
N SER A 75 -4.73 9.73 4.15
CA SER A 75 -3.44 9.03 4.17
C SER A 75 -2.84 8.89 2.78
N LYS A 76 -3.66 8.70 1.72
CA LYS A 76 -3.19 8.68 0.33
C LYS A 76 -2.67 10.04 -0.11
N VAL A 77 -3.36 11.13 0.22
CA VAL A 77 -2.90 12.48 -0.10
C VAL A 77 -1.56 12.79 0.59
N SER A 78 -1.46 12.47 1.88
CA SER A 78 -0.22 12.66 2.63
C SER A 78 0.93 11.83 2.08
N ALA A 79 0.67 10.59 1.66
CA ALA A 79 1.68 9.72 1.06
C ALA A 79 2.13 10.24 -0.31
N ALA A 80 1.19 10.66 -1.18
CA ALA A 80 1.51 11.18 -2.50
C ALA A 80 2.30 12.50 -2.42
N SER A 81 1.88 13.44 -1.57
CA SER A 81 2.59 14.71 -1.37
C SER A 81 3.99 14.52 -0.78
N ALA A 82 4.17 13.53 0.11
CA ALA A 82 5.49 13.15 0.61
C ALA A 82 6.40 12.60 -0.52
N SER A 83 5.88 11.73 -1.38
CA SER A 83 6.61 11.21 -2.54
C SER A 83 7.03 12.34 -3.49
N VAL A 84 6.12 13.28 -3.80
CA VAL A 84 6.42 14.46 -4.65
C VAL A 84 7.57 15.27 -4.07
N ARG A 85 7.51 15.63 -2.78
CA ARG A 85 8.56 16.41 -2.11
C ARG A 85 9.90 15.69 -2.11
N MET A 86 9.90 14.38 -1.89
CA MET A 86 11.11 13.56 -1.90
C MET A 86 11.80 13.58 -3.27
N ILE A 87 11.03 13.37 -4.35
CA ILE A 87 11.57 13.35 -5.71
C ILE A 87 12.01 14.74 -6.14
N GLN A 88 11.21 15.78 -5.87
CA GLN A 88 11.53 17.16 -6.18
C GLN A 88 12.82 17.62 -5.49
N LYS A 89 13.05 17.19 -4.24
CA LYS A 89 14.31 17.47 -3.54
C LYS A 89 15.52 16.89 -4.29
N ARG A 90 15.44 15.65 -4.79
CA ARG A 90 16.53 15.04 -5.55
C ARG A 90 16.76 15.74 -6.89
N ILE A 91 15.69 16.13 -7.59
CA ILE A 91 15.79 16.91 -8.84
C ILE A 91 16.58 18.20 -8.62
N ILE A 92 16.29 18.93 -7.53
CA ILE A 92 16.97 20.19 -7.20
C ILE A 92 18.43 19.94 -6.78
N GLU A 93 18.70 18.85 -6.05
CA GLU A 93 20.08 18.45 -5.69
C GLU A 93 20.92 18.14 -6.93
N GLU A 94 20.36 17.42 -7.90
CA GLU A 94 21.03 17.11 -9.17
C GLU A 94 21.21 18.36 -10.05
N GLU A 95 20.21 19.25 -10.10
CA GLU A 95 20.34 20.54 -10.76
C GLU A 95 21.50 21.36 -10.17
N ALA A 96 21.61 21.39 -8.83
CA ALA A 96 22.69 22.09 -8.16
C ALA A 96 24.07 21.47 -8.41
N ALA A 97 24.14 20.17 -8.67
CA ALA A 97 25.40 19.46 -8.95
C ALA A 97 25.84 19.59 -10.41
N GLU A 98 24.93 19.44 -11.38
CA GLU A 98 25.24 19.41 -12.81
C GLU A 98 24.98 20.74 -13.53
N GLY A 99 24.32 21.68 -12.88
CA GLY A 99 23.91 22.97 -13.46
C GLY A 99 22.76 22.86 -14.47
N ARG A 100 22.09 21.72 -14.54
CA ARG A 100 20.96 21.45 -15.42
C ARG A 100 20.00 20.46 -14.78
N TYR A 101 18.72 20.56 -15.13
CA TYR A 101 17.74 19.54 -14.73
C TYR A 101 18.07 18.18 -15.35
N PRO A 102 17.91 17.08 -14.59
CA PRO A 102 18.17 15.74 -15.09
C PRO A 102 17.19 15.40 -16.22
N SER A 103 17.65 14.66 -17.24
CA SER A 103 16.82 14.24 -18.37
C SER A 103 15.93 13.04 -18.06
N ALA A 104 16.11 12.40 -16.92
CA ALA A 104 15.31 11.30 -16.41
C ALA A 104 15.39 11.25 -14.88
N ILE A 105 14.39 10.65 -14.24
CA ILE A 105 14.43 10.38 -12.79
C ILE A 105 15.05 9.00 -12.59
N ASP A 106 16.19 8.96 -11.91
CA ASP A 106 16.90 7.71 -11.63
C ASP A 106 16.30 7.01 -10.39
N PRO A 107 15.86 5.74 -10.50
CA PRO A 107 15.43 4.95 -9.35
C PRO A 107 16.50 4.80 -8.25
N ASP A 108 17.78 4.86 -8.60
CA ASP A 108 18.91 4.69 -7.66
C ASP A 108 19.07 5.89 -6.71
N TRP A 109 18.40 7.02 -6.99
CA TRP A 109 18.36 8.14 -6.06
C TRP A 109 17.64 7.82 -4.75
N PHE A 110 16.85 6.75 -4.72
CA PHE A 110 16.04 6.33 -3.58
C PHE A 110 16.62 5.06 -2.95
N SER A 111 16.59 4.96 -1.62
CA SER A 111 17.16 3.81 -0.90
C SER A 111 16.54 2.46 -1.26
N ALA A 112 15.36 2.46 -1.87
CA ALA A 112 14.69 1.25 -2.35
C ALA A 112 15.14 0.79 -3.74
N GLY A 113 15.98 1.56 -4.46
CA GLY A 113 16.32 1.33 -5.87
C GLY A 113 15.10 1.45 -6.79
N GLU A 114 14.04 2.12 -6.31
CA GLU A 114 12.76 2.23 -6.97
C GLU A 114 12.14 3.60 -6.66
N ILE A 115 11.46 4.16 -7.65
CA ILE A 115 10.71 5.42 -7.48
C ILE A 115 9.58 5.21 -6.45
N PRO A 116 9.39 6.12 -5.49
CA PRO A 116 8.32 6.01 -4.49
C PRO A 116 6.95 5.77 -5.14
N PRO A 117 6.11 4.86 -4.59
CA PRO A 117 4.81 4.56 -5.19
C PRO A 117 3.85 5.75 -5.08
N ASN A 118 3.03 5.93 -6.12
CA ASN A 118 1.89 6.84 -6.06
C ASN A 118 0.66 6.06 -5.56
N PRO A 119 0.07 6.40 -4.39
CA PRO A 119 -1.04 5.66 -3.80
C PRO A 119 -2.36 5.75 -4.58
N PHE A 120 -2.43 6.57 -5.63
CA PHE A 120 -3.58 6.67 -6.52
C PHE A 120 -3.50 5.69 -7.70
N GLU A 121 -2.30 5.22 -8.06
CA GLU A 121 -2.09 4.28 -9.16
C GLU A 121 -2.38 2.84 -8.69
N LYS A 122 -3.28 2.13 -9.39
CA LYS A 122 -3.71 0.77 -9.00
C LYS A 122 -3.09 -0.32 -9.88
N THR A 123 -2.63 0.01 -11.09
CA THR A 123 -2.29 -0.97 -12.13
C THR A 123 -1.02 -0.57 -12.90
N SER A 124 0.12 -0.49 -12.19
CA SER A 124 1.52 -0.47 -12.69
C SER A 124 1.98 0.69 -13.62
N PRO A 125 3.30 0.98 -13.78
CA PRO A 125 4.45 0.85 -12.88
C PRO A 125 4.77 2.18 -12.17
N ARG A 126 5.72 2.14 -11.22
CA ARG A 126 6.40 3.30 -10.60
C ARG A 126 7.15 4.11 -11.66
N SER A 127 6.39 4.80 -12.52
CA SER A 127 6.89 5.40 -13.74
C SER A 127 6.67 6.90 -13.74
N VAL A 128 7.60 7.59 -14.37
CA VAL A 128 7.60 9.03 -14.55
C VAL A 128 7.50 9.29 -16.04
N GLN A 129 6.49 10.06 -16.45
CA GLN A 129 6.46 10.61 -17.80
C GLN A 129 7.39 11.81 -17.83
N VAL A 130 8.49 11.71 -18.56
CA VAL A 130 9.41 12.83 -18.79
C VAL A 130 9.02 13.56 -20.07
N VAL A 131 8.92 14.88 -20.00
CA VAL A 131 8.50 15.72 -21.13
C VAL A 131 9.47 16.88 -21.32
N LYS A 132 9.67 17.28 -22.59
CA LYS A 132 10.26 18.55 -23.01
C LYS A 132 9.15 19.50 -23.46
N ALA A 133 8.60 20.31 -22.56
CA ALA A 133 7.42 21.13 -22.83
C ALA A 133 7.70 22.65 -22.82
N GLY A 134 8.94 23.07 -22.65
CA GLY A 134 9.34 24.45 -22.44
C GLY A 134 9.20 24.90 -20.99
N ALA A 135 9.86 26.01 -20.66
CA ALA A 135 9.99 26.48 -19.28
C ALA A 135 8.66 26.98 -18.65
N SER A 136 7.71 27.43 -19.47
CA SER A 136 6.42 27.96 -18.99
C SER A 136 5.39 26.88 -18.66
N VAL A 137 5.62 25.61 -19.04
CA VAL A 137 4.69 24.51 -18.79
C VAL A 137 5.01 23.87 -17.44
N THR A 138 4.16 24.10 -16.44
CA THR A 138 4.38 23.60 -15.06
C THR A 138 3.46 22.43 -14.69
N GLU A 139 2.44 22.17 -15.51
CA GLU A 139 1.42 21.16 -15.23
C GLU A 139 1.23 20.20 -16.41
N PRO A 140 0.89 18.92 -16.16
CA PRO A 140 0.48 18.02 -17.21
C PRO A 140 -0.92 18.33 -17.72
N VAL A 141 -1.13 18.11 -19.03
CA VAL A 141 -2.42 18.15 -19.73
C VAL A 141 -3.39 17.07 -19.25
N ASN A 142 -2.89 16.02 -18.60
CA ASN A 142 -3.72 15.02 -17.94
C ASN A 142 -3.36 15.02 -16.45
N LYS A 143 -4.32 15.15 -15.55
CA LYS A 143 -4.04 15.17 -14.09
C LYS A 143 -4.36 13.85 -13.39
N THR A 144 -5.00 12.93 -14.09
CA THR A 144 -5.46 11.65 -13.54
C THR A 144 -4.55 10.48 -13.89
N VAL A 145 -4.50 9.49 -13.00
CA VAL A 145 -3.98 8.15 -13.28
C VAL A 145 -4.95 7.36 -14.17
N GLY A 146 -4.44 6.41 -14.94
CA GLY A 146 -5.26 5.58 -15.83
C GLY A 146 -4.43 4.63 -16.69
N SER A 147 -5.10 3.77 -17.45
CA SER A 147 -4.42 2.81 -18.34
C SER A 147 -3.45 3.52 -19.29
N GLY A 148 -2.19 3.10 -19.28
CA GLY A 148 -1.13 3.66 -20.13
C GLY A 148 -0.60 5.03 -19.71
N ARG A 149 -0.96 5.52 -18.51
CA ARG A 149 -0.45 6.79 -17.96
C ARG A 149 0.57 6.52 -16.87
N SER A 150 1.65 7.31 -16.86
CA SER A 150 2.66 7.22 -15.80
C SER A 150 2.17 7.87 -14.51
N ALA A 151 2.47 7.28 -13.36
CA ALA A 151 2.05 7.76 -12.05
C ALA A 151 2.47 9.22 -11.75
N TYR A 152 3.61 9.63 -12.30
CA TYR A 152 4.17 10.96 -12.16
C TYR A 152 4.40 11.62 -13.51
N TRP A 153 4.53 12.94 -13.48
CA TRP A 153 4.90 13.77 -14.61
C TRP A 153 6.06 14.68 -14.22
N TYR A 154 7.01 14.83 -15.13
CA TYR A 154 8.22 15.61 -14.93
C TYR A 154 8.56 16.41 -16.19
N ASN A 155 8.77 17.72 -16.04
CA ASN A 155 9.28 18.57 -17.10
C ASN A 155 10.76 18.87 -16.88
N MET A 156 11.60 18.40 -17.81
CA MET A 156 13.04 18.59 -17.73
C MET A 156 13.49 20.01 -18.15
N ASP A 157 12.62 20.85 -18.71
CA ASP A 157 12.99 22.21 -19.07
C ASP A 157 12.94 23.19 -17.88
N ASN A 158 12.21 22.86 -16.81
CA ASN A 158 12.03 23.73 -15.63
C ASN A 158 12.02 23.01 -14.28
N GLY A 159 12.23 21.69 -14.24
CA GLY A 159 12.25 20.94 -12.99
C GLY A 159 10.87 20.67 -12.36
N SER A 160 9.76 21.03 -13.02
CA SER A 160 8.41 20.83 -12.48
C SER A 160 8.10 19.35 -12.36
N PHE A 161 7.76 18.91 -11.15
CA PHE A 161 7.41 17.52 -10.86
C PHE A 161 6.03 17.44 -10.20
N ARG A 162 5.17 16.57 -10.74
CA ARG A 162 3.77 16.44 -10.31
C ARG A 162 3.37 14.97 -10.18
N ALA A 163 2.59 14.65 -9.14
CA ALA A 163 1.90 13.38 -9.03
C ALA A 163 0.51 13.47 -9.66
N ARG A 164 0.14 12.45 -10.42
CA ARG A 164 -1.24 12.28 -10.91
C ARG A 164 -2.12 11.76 -9.78
N VAL A 165 -3.41 12.09 -9.83
CA VAL A 165 -4.38 11.69 -8.80
C VAL A 165 -5.45 10.76 -9.35
N ALA A 166 -6.19 10.09 -8.48
CA ALA A 166 -7.33 9.29 -8.92
C ALA A 166 -8.46 10.22 -9.40
N ALA A 167 -9.10 9.87 -10.51
CA ALA A 167 -10.31 10.55 -10.96
C ALA A 167 -11.38 10.50 -9.84
N GLN A 168 -11.98 11.67 -9.55
CA GLN A 168 -13.08 11.81 -8.61
C GLN A 168 -14.42 11.86 -9.35
N GLY A 169 -15.53 11.78 -8.62
CA GLY A 169 -16.88 11.80 -9.20
C GLY A 169 -17.27 13.11 -9.90
N SER A 170 -16.47 14.17 -9.76
CA SER A 170 -16.55 15.37 -10.57
C SER A 170 -15.15 15.86 -10.90
N THR A 171 -15.07 16.63 -11.97
CA THR A 171 -13.80 17.10 -12.47
C THR A 171 -13.22 18.20 -11.54
N GLY A 172 -14.06 19.06 -10.96
CA GLY A 172 -13.64 20.03 -9.94
C GLY A 172 -13.14 19.38 -8.65
N ALA A 173 -13.72 18.25 -8.23
CA ALA A 173 -13.19 17.47 -7.11
C ALA A 173 -11.83 16.84 -7.44
N THR A 174 -11.60 16.48 -8.71
CA THR A 174 -10.31 15.96 -9.18
C THR A 174 -9.23 17.05 -9.16
N VAL A 175 -9.55 18.26 -9.63
CA VAL A 175 -8.64 19.41 -9.55
C VAL A 175 -8.34 19.78 -8.11
N ALA A 176 -9.34 19.77 -7.21
CA ALA A 176 -9.13 20.02 -5.80
C ALA A 176 -8.16 18.99 -5.17
N LEU A 177 -8.35 17.70 -5.44
CA LEU A 177 -7.45 16.64 -4.98
C LEU A 177 -6.04 16.80 -5.57
N TYR A 178 -5.93 17.15 -6.85
CA TYR A 178 -4.67 17.42 -7.52
C TYR A 178 -3.91 18.58 -6.87
N ASN A 179 -4.62 19.67 -6.60
CA ASN A 179 -4.10 20.85 -5.92
C ASN A 179 -3.61 20.53 -4.50
N GLU A 180 -4.36 19.70 -3.76
CA GLU A 180 -3.98 19.27 -2.42
C GLU A 180 -2.69 18.43 -2.43
N VAL A 181 -2.55 17.52 -3.39
CA VAL A 181 -1.36 16.63 -3.50
C VAL A 181 -0.12 17.39 -3.95
N ASN A 182 -0.26 18.29 -4.93
CA ASN A 182 0.85 18.96 -5.59
C ASN A 182 1.14 20.38 -5.04
N GLY A 183 0.30 20.90 -4.14
CA GLY A 183 0.42 22.26 -3.62
C GLY A 183 0.15 23.34 -4.65
N THR A 184 -0.71 23.08 -5.65
CA THR A 184 -1.06 24.02 -6.72
C THR A 184 -2.39 24.72 -6.43
N THR A 185 -2.67 25.83 -7.12
CA THR A 185 -3.91 26.60 -6.98
C THR A 185 -4.59 26.76 -8.34
N LEU A 186 -4.87 25.64 -9.01
CA LEU A 186 -5.53 25.64 -10.31
C LEU A 186 -7.03 25.86 -10.15
N THR A 187 -7.58 26.80 -10.91
CA THR A 187 -9.02 27.13 -10.92
C THR A 187 -9.76 26.49 -12.09
N ASP A 188 -9.05 26.15 -13.17
CA ASP A 188 -9.65 25.67 -14.42
C ASP A 188 -9.21 24.25 -14.79
N GLU A 189 -10.14 23.60 -15.47
CA GLU A 189 -10.26 22.16 -15.65
C GLU A 189 -9.70 21.64 -16.98
N SER A 190 -9.06 22.50 -17.77
CA SER A 190 -8.70 22.26 -19.18
C SER A 190 -7.73 21.09 -19.44
N ASP A 191 -7.30 20.40 -18.39
CA ASP A 191 -6.25 19.39 -18.39
C ASP A 191 -6.62 18.13 -17.57
N VAL A 192 -7.91 17.90 -17.33
CA VAL A 192 -8.39 16.67 -16.69
C VAL A 192 -9.25 15.94 -17.71
N ASP A 193 -8.61 15.30 -18.69
CA ASP A 193 -9.33 14.37 -19.55
C ASP A 193 -9.72 13.14 -18.70
N ILE A 194 -10.91 13.20 -18.10
CA ILE A 194 -11.60 12.04 -17.53
C ILE A 194 -12.34 11.37 -18.70
N THR A 195 -11.58 10.89 -19.67
CA THR A 195 -12.01 10.02 -20.78
C THR A 195 -13.41 10.34 -21.34
N ASP A 196 -13.51 11.35 -22.19
CA ASP A 196 -14.59 11.40 -23.19
C ASP A 196 -14.02 11.94 -24.52
N GLY A 197 -14.24 11.19 -25.59
CA GLY A 197 -13.61 11.35 -26.90
C GLY A 197 -13.78 12.73 -27.53
N THR A 198 -12.91 13.67 -27.17
CA THR A 198 -12.85 14.98 -27.81
C THR A 198 -11.41 15.29 -28.21
N LEU A 199 -11.04 14.80 -29.41
CA LEU A 199 -9.94 15.30 -30.23
C LEU A 199 -10.18 16.77 -30.69
N SER A 200 -10.75 17.64 -29.86
CA SER A 200 -11.26 18.94 -30.31
C SER A 200 -10.50 20.17 -29.80
N LYS A 201 -9.52 20.04 -28.89
CA LYS A 201 -8.79 21.21 -28.37
C LYS A 201 -7.34 21.36 -28.82
N LEU A 202 -6.81 20.44 -29.62
CA LEU A 202 -5.43 20.54 -30.16
C LEU A 202 -5.34 20.73 -31.69
N PHE A 203 -6.45 20.83 -32.41
CA PHE A 203 -6.44 21.11 -33.87
C PHE A 203 -7.22 22.38 -34.26
N SER A 204 -7.49 23.29 -33.30
CA SER A 204 -8.17 24.58 -33.57
C SER A 204 -7.24 25.78 -33.36
N ILE A 205 -5.95 25.64 -33.68
CA ILE A 205 -5.04 26.77 -33.87
C ILE A 205 -4.13 26.43 -35.06
N GLY A 206 -4.60 26.74 -36.27
CA GLY A 206 -3.88 26.48 -37.50
C GLY A 206 -4.77 26.69 -38.72
N GLY A 207 -5.28 27.91 -38.87
CA GLY A 207 -5.53 28.49 -40.19
C GLY A 207 -4.23 29.07 -40.74
#